data_AF-A0A7V3VT16-F1
#
_entry.id   AF-A0A7V3VT16-F1
#
_cell.length_a   1.000
_cell.length_b   1.000
_cell.length_c   1.000
_cell.angle_alpha   90.00
_cell.angle_beta   90.00
_cell.angle_gamma   90.00
#
_symmetry.space_group_name_H-M   'P 1'
#
loop_
_entity.id
_entity.type
_entity.pdbx_description
1 polymer ?
#
loop_
_entity_poly.entity_id
_entity_poly.type
_entity_poly.pdbx_seq_one_letter_code
_entity_poly.pdbx_strand_id
1 'polypeptide(L)'
;MVLLKERLRGELKKRKLRITSQRENIFSFFEEHRGEHFTPDELYKLLSRRSGHMSKATVYRTIEMLTEMDLLVKIDLDDGF
;
A
#
# COMPACT_ATOMS: atom_id res chain seq x y z
N MET A 1 11.20 11.51 3.25
CA MET A 1 9.72 11.53 3.13
C MET A 1 9.20 12.14 1.82
N VAL A 2 9.61 13.37 1.42
CA VAL A 2 9.03 14.06 0.25
C VAL A 2 9.27 13.34 -1.09
N LEU A 3 10.49 12.83 -1.33
CA LEU A 3 10.89 12.23 -2.62
C LEU A 3 10.10 10.96 -2.99
N LEU A 4 9.67 10.17 -2.01
CA LEU A 4 8.99 8.89 -2.24
C LEU A 4 7.49 9.07 -2.52
N LYS A 5 6.83 10.06 -1.91
CA LYS A 5 5.47 10.45 -2.31
C LYS A 5 5.43 10.94 -3.75
N GLU A 6 6.47 11.63 -4.21
CA GLU A 6 6.58 12.03 -5.62
C GLU A 6 6.75 10.82 -6.55
N ARG A 7 7.45 9.75 -6.13
CA ARG A 7 7.48 8.47 -6.86
C ARG A 7 6.08 7.89 -7.02
N LEU A 8 5.32 7.76 -5.93
CA LEU A 8 3.93 7.28 -5.98
C LEU A 8 3.06 8.16 -6.91
N ARG A 9 3.10 9.48 -6.73
CA ARG A 9 2.32 10.43 -7.54
C ARG A 9 2.70 10.36 -9.02
N GLY A 10 3.98 10.17 -9.32
CA GLY A 10 4.47 9.95 -10.67
C GLY A 10 3.85 8.71 -11.31
N GLU A 11 3.87 7.56 -10.63
CA GLU A 11 3.28 6.32 -11.13
C GLU A 11 1.75 6.41 -11.28
N LEU A 12 1.07 7.04 -10.32
CA LEU A 12 -0.37 7.29 -10.41
C LEU A 12 -0.72 8.17 -11.64
N LYS A 13 0.05 9.24 -11.89
CA LYS A 13 -0.15 10.12 -13.05
C LYS A 13 0.08 9.37 -14.37
N LYS A 14 1.17 8.61 -14.49
CA LYS A 14 1.48 7.81 -15.70
C LYS A 14 0.34 6.86 -16.05
N ARG A 15 -0.30 6.27 -15.04
CA ARG A 15 -1.42 5.32 -15.20
C ARG A 15 -2.81 5.98 -15.22
N LYS A 16 -2.88 7.32 -15.24
CA LYS A 16 -4.14 8.11 -15.16
C LYS A 16 -5.01 7.74 -13.95
N LEU A 17 -4.38 7.32 -12.87
CA LEU A 17 -5.03 6.96 -11.61
C LEU A 17 -5.11 8.18 -10.70
N ARG A 18 -6.25 8.33 -10.01
CA ARG A 18 -6.47 9.44 -9.08
C ARG A 18 -5.48 9.41 -7.91
N ILE A 19 -4.86 10.54 -7.62
CA ILE A 19 -4.08 10.72 -6.38
C ILE A 19 -5.08 10.96 -5.24
N THR A 20 -4.98 10.16 -4.17
CA THR A 20 -5.84 10.29 -2.98
C THR A 20 -4.98 10.22 -1.72
N SER A 21 -5.40 10.91 -0.66
CA SER A 21 -4.74 10.86 0.65
C SER A 21 -4.66 9.44 1.21
N GLN A 22 -5.68 8.61 0.96
CA GLN A 22 -5.69 7.20 1.37
C GLN A 22 -4.55 6.39 0.72
N ARG A 23 -4.32 6.54 -0.59
CA ARG A 23 -3.22 5.87 -1.29
C ARG A 23 -1.86 6.33 -0.77
N GLU A 24 -1.70 7.62 -0.53
CA GLU A 24 -0.48 8.17 0.07
C GLU A 24 -0.26 7.67 1.49
N ASN A 25 -1.32 7.55 2.30
CA ASN A 25 -1.23 7.06 3.68
C ASN A 25 -0.81 5.59 3.72
N ILE A 26 -1.40 4.74 2.87
CA ILE A 26 -0.99 3.33 2.77
C ILE A 26 0.47 3.22 2.34
N PHE A 27 0.88 3.96 1.32
CA PHE A 27 2.26 3.95 0.88
C PHE A 27 3.22 4.44 1.98
N SER A 28 2.85 5.51 2.69
CA SER A 28 3.67 6.04 3.80
C SER A 28 3.76 5.05 4.96
N PHE A 29 2.70 4.26 5.21
CA PHE A 29 2.74 3.19 6.21
C PHE A 29 3.83 2.17 5.90
N PHE A 30 3.91 1.68 4.64
CA PHE A 30 4.96 0.73 4.23
C PHE A 30 6.35 1.36 4.26
N GLU A 31 6.48 2.66 3.99
CA GLU A 31 7.76 3.36 4.11
C GLU A 31 8.26 3.40 5.56
N GLU A 32 7.36 3.59 6.52
CA GLU A 32 7.69 3.62 7.94
C GLU A 32 8.02 2.22 8.50
N HIS A 33 7.50 1.16 7.88
CA HIS A 33 7.70 -0.24 8.25
C HIS A 33 8.53 -0.99 7.20
N ARG A 34 9.55 -0.31 6.64
CA ARG A 34 10.42 -0.91 5.62
C ARG A 34 11.11 -2.16 6.15
N GLY A 35 11.02 -3.25 5.38
CA GLY A 35 11.61 -4.55 5.74
C GLY A 35 10.69 -5.43 6.57
N GLU A 36 9.55 -4.91 7.04
CA GLU A 36 8.51 -5.72 7.65
C GLU A 36 7.60 -6.34 6.58
N HIS A 37 7.10 -7.53 6.87
CA HIS A 37 6.16 -8.25 6.03
C HIS A 37 4.83 -8.33 6.76
N PHE A 38 3.74 -8.05 6.04
CA PHE A 38 2.39 -8.05 6.59
C PHE A 38 1.50 -8.94 5.74
N THR A 39 0.70 -9.78 6.40
CA THR A 39 -0.46 -10.34 5.73
C THR A 39 -1.47 -9.22 5.41
N PRO A 40 -2.32 -9.39 4.38
CA PRO A 40 -3.35 -8.40 4.07
C PRO A 40 -4.29 -8.07 5.23
N ASP A 41 -4.55 -9.04 6.12
CA ASP A 41 -5.43 -8.86 7.29
C ASP A 41 -4.76 -8.12 8.45
N GLU A 42 -3.47 -8.35 8.70
CA GLU A 42 -2.69 -7.56 9.66
C GLU A 42 -2.60 -6.11 9.21
N LEU A 43 -2.28 -5.90 7.94
CA LEU A 43 -2.19 -4.56 7.35
C LEU A 43 -3.51 -3.81 7.49
N TYR A 44 -4.63 -4.45 7.17
CA TYR A 44 -5.96 -3.86 7.35
C TYR A 44 -6.21 -3.42 8.79
N LYS A 45 -5.88 -4.27 9.78
CA LYS A 45 -6.03 -3.93 11.21
C LYS A 45 -5.15 -2.74 11.60
N LEU A 46 -3.89 -2.71 11.16
CA LEU A 46 -2.95 -1.64 11.48
C LEU A 46 -3.37 -0.29 10.86
N LEU A 47 -3.73 -0.29 9.57
CA LEU A 47 -4.16 0.93 8.87
C LEU A 47 -5.49 1.49 9.39
N SER A 48 -6.43 0.62 9.77
CA SER A 48 -7.73 1.01 10.33
C SER A 48 -7.60 1.73 11.66
N ARG A 49 -6.59 1.38 12.47
CA ARG A 49 -6.26 2.09 13.72
C ARG A 49 -5.62 3.45 13.47
N ARG A 50 -4.85 3.58 12.40
CA ARG A 50 -4.05 4.77 12.11
C ARG A 50 -4.81 5.91 11.44
N SER A 51 -5.72 5.60 10.52
CA SER A 51 -6.18 6.59 9.52
C SER A 51 -7.71 6.78 9.42
N GLY A 52 -8.45 6.43 10.48
CA GLY A 52 -9.91 6.42 10.45
C GLY A 52 -10.48 5.25 9.64
N HIS A 53 -11.79 5.25 9.39
CA HIS A 53 -12.46 4.12 8.73
C HIS A 53 -12.07 4.03 7.25
N MET A 54 -11.22 3.06 6.92
CA MET A 54 -10.91 2.64 5.56
C MET A 54 -11.46 1.22 5.36
N SER A 55 -12.15 0.97 4.24
CA SER A 55 -12.68 -0.38 3.99
C SER A 55 -11.56 -1.38 3.70
N LYS A 56 -11.76 -2.66 4.06
CA LYS A 56 -10.86 -3.76 3.71
C LYS A 56 -10.59 -3.80 2.19
N ALA A 57 -11.62 -3.56 1.39
CA ALA A 57 -11.50 -3.49 -0.07
C ALA A 57 -10.59 -2.35 -0.56
N THR A 58 -10.60 -1.20 0.12
CA THR A 58 -9.70 -0.08 -0.21
C THR A 58 -8.25 -0.44 0.07
N VAL A 59 -7.97 -1.10 1.19
CA VAL A 59 -6.61 -1.56 1.55
C VAL A 59 -6.11 -2.55 0.50
N TYR A 60 -6.90 -3.60 0.22
CA TYR A 60 -6.52 -4.66 -0.71
C TYR A 60 -6.27 -4.13 -2.13
N ARG A 61 -7.18 -3.33 -2.69
CA ARG A 61 -6.99 -2.74 -4.03
C ARG A 61 -5.79 -1.80 -4.07
N THR A 62 -5.47 -1.14 -2.97
CA THR A 62 -4.31 -0.24 -2.95
C THR A 62 -3.02 -1.02 -2.91
N ILE A 63 -2.89 -2.09 -2.11
CA ILE A 63 -1.66 -2.90 -2.09
C ILE A 63 -1.46 -3.66 -3.40
N GLU A 64 -2.53 -4.13 -4.03
CA GLU A 64 -2.48 -4.75 -5.35
C GLU A 64 -1.96 -3.77 -6.39
N MET A 65 -2.57 -2.57 -6.46
CA MET A 65 -2.11 -1.48 -7.32
C MET A 65 -0.64 -1.09 -7.06
N LEU A 66 -0.21 -1.02 -5.80
CA LEU A 66 1.19 -0.70 -5.47
C LEU A 66 2.14 -1.83 -5.89
N THR A 67 1.70 -3.09 -5.79
CA THR A 67 2.46 -4.26 -6.26
C THR A 67 2.59 -4.23 -7.78
N GLU A 68 1.51 -3.97 -8.50
CA GLU A 68 1.53 -3.78 -9.97
C GLU A 68 2.41 -2.60 -10.41
N MET A 69 2.70 -1.64 -9.51
CA MET A 69 3.60 -0.50 -9.76
C MET A 69 5.05 -0.78 -9.38
N ASP A 70 5.39 -2.00 -8.96
CA ASP A 70 6.72 -2.35 -8.39
C ASP A 70 7.12 -1.42 -7.23
N LEU A 71 6.11 -0.92 -6.50
CA LEU A 71 6.28 -0.11 -5.29
C LEU A 71 6.21 -0.97 -4.03
N LEU A 72 5.57 -2.13 -4.10
CA LEU A 72 5.58 -3.18 -3.08
C LEU A 72 5.97 -4.50 -3.72
N VAL A 73 6.59 -5.37 -2.92
CA VAL A 73 6.86 -6.75 -3.31
C VAL A 73 5.87 -7.64 -2.58
N LYS A 74 5.12 -8.44 -3.34
CA LYS A 74 4.31 -9.52 -2.79
C LYS A 74 5.19 -10.76 -2.66
N ILE A 75 5.14 -11.38 -1.49
CA ILE A 75 5.75 -12.69 -1.25
C ILE A 75 4.61 -13.69 -1.17
N ASP A 76 4.58 -14.61 -2.11
CA ASP A 76 3.71 -15.78 -2.02
C ASP A 76 4.46 -16.84 -1.22
N LEU A 77 4.08 -16.97 0.05
CA LEU A 77 4.45 -18.12 0.86
C LEU A 77 3.54 -19.26 0.40
N ASP A 78 4.04 -20.05 -0.54
CA ASP A 78 3.40 -21.29 -0.94
C ASP A 78 3.54 -22.26 0.22
N ASP A 79 2.60 -22.18 1.16
CA ASP A 79 2.55 -23.06 2.33
C ASP A 79 2.05 -24.47 1.96
N GLY A 80 1.95 -24.81 0.66
CA GLY A 80 2.20 -26.13 0.09
C GLY A 80 1.70 -27.39 0.82
N PHE A 81 0.57 -27.32 1.53
CA PHE A 81 -0.08 -28.47 2.18
C PHE A 81 -1.57 -28.53 1.86
#